data_AF-A0A4U3KV19-F1
#
_entry.id   AF-A0A4U3KV19-F1
#
_cell.length_a   1.000
_cell.length_b   1.000
_cell.length_c   1.000
_cell.angle_alpha   90.00
_cell.angle_beta   90.00
_cell.angle_gamma   90.00
#
_symmetry.space_group_name_H-M   'P 1'
#
loop_
_entity.id
_entity.type
_entity.pdbx_description
1 polymer ?
#
loop_
_entity_poly.entity_id
_entity_poly.type
_entity_poly.pdbx_seq_one_letter_code
_entity_poly.pdbx_strand_id
1 'polypeptide(L)'
;MSDINKTSVLKAFVENGRLSWTDFATKEIFLNINGGTDRAHSLGDIIKQLENEKLIKRVPDVLPPTWQTIDNAQTEYNTLTNAAARQQQKENLEFDNIKLDNWQKRHWLLLSILSFVFGAIISPILLDLWKGKDTQPTQSDKTEKVVSDTSSKEITP
;
A
#
# COMPACT_ATOMS: atom_id res chain seq x y z
N MET A 1 16.06 7.93 13.56
CA MET A 1 16.59 6.66 14.09
C MET A 1 18.09 6.65 13.90
N SER A 2 18.86 6.17 14.88
CA SER A 2 20.31 5.99 14.74
C SER A 2 20.60 4.85 13.76
N ASP A 3 21.47 5.10 12.79
CA ASP A 3 22.03 4.08 11.88
C ASP A 3 22.84 3.02 12.63
N ILE A 4 23.41 3.39 13.78
CA ILE A 4 24.08 2.47 14.70
C ILE A 4 23.01 1.81 15.59
N ASN A 5 22.69 0.56 15.27
CA ASN A 5 21.80 -0.32 16.03
C ASN A 5 22.29 -1.78 15.99
N LYS A 6 21.73 -2.64 16.84
CA LYS A 6 22.13 -4.06 16.96
C LYS A 6 22.24 -4.78 15.60
N THR A 7 21.21 -4.64 14.76
CA THR A 7 21.15 -5.30 13.45
C THR A 7 22.26 -4.82 12.51
N SER A 8 22.48 -3.50 12.43
CA SER A 8 23.52 -2.91 11.58
C SER A 8 24.95 -3.29 12.01
N VAL A 9 25.21 -3.30 13.32
CA VAL A 9 26.53 -3.66 13.86
C VAL A 9 26.79 -5.16 13.69
N LEU A 10 25.79 -6.00 13.95
CA LEU A 10 25.89 -7.44 13.71
C LEU A 10 26.09 -7.76 12.22
N LYS A 11 25.41 -7.03 11.32
CA LYS A 11 25.62 -7.13 9.87
C LYS A 11 27.08 -6.86 9.50
N ALA A 12 27.65 -5.76 10.00
CA ALA A 12 29.04 -5.41 9.72
C ALA A 12 30.01 -6.51 10.13
N PHE A 13 29.77 -7.12 11.29
CA PHE A 13 30.53 -8.27 11.78
C PHE A 13 30.36 -9.51 10.89
N VAL A 14 29.14 -9.83 10.48
CA VAL A 14 28.85 -10.97 9.57
C VAL A 14 29.55 -10.79 8.22
N GLU A 15 29.53 -9.58 7.65
CA GLU A 15 30.13 -9.31 6.33
C GLU A 15 31.66 -9.29 6.36
N ASN A 16 32.26 -8.80 7.44
CA ASN A 16 33.72 -8.64 7.55
C ASN A 16 34.41 -9.78 8.30
N GLY A 17 33.66 -10.56 9.09
CA GLY A 17 34.14 -11.61 9.99
C GLY A 17 34.90 -11.09 11.22
N ARG A 18 35.86 -10.18 11.02
CA ARG A 18 36.71 -9.60 12.07
C ARG A 18 36.76 -8.08 11.93
N LEU A 19 36.53 -7.37 13.04
CA LEU A 19 36.57 -5.91 13.10
C LEU A 19 37.20 -5.44 14.40
N SER A 20 38.10 -4.47 14.29
CA SER A 20 38.63 -3.67 15.39
C SER A 20 37.87 -2.34 15.50
N TRP A 21 38.07 -1.62 16.60
CA TRP A 21 37.51 -0.26 16.75
C TRP A 21 37.93 0.66 15.60
N THR A 22 39.20 0.57 15.20
CA THR A 22 39.76 1.33 14.07
C THR A 22 39.12 0.94 12.74
N ASP A 23 38.79 -0.34 12.52
CA ASP A 23 38.15 -0.78 11.29
C ASP A 23 36.77 -0.14 11.09
N PHE A 24 36.02 0.09 12.17
CA PHE A 24 34.73 0.77 12.08
C PHE A 24 34.87 2.20 11.55
N ALA A 25 35.96 2.89 11.90
CA ALA A 25 36.24 4.25 11.42
C ALA A 25 36.89 4.26 10.03
N THR A 26 37.90 3.41 9.79
CA THR A 26 38.70 3.44 8.55
C THR A 26 37.97 2.83 7.36
N LYS A 27 37.10 1.83 7.59
CA LYS A 27 36.26 1.25 6.54
C LYS A 27 34.94 1.99 6.36
N GLU A 28 34.77 3.12 7.05
CA GLU A 28 33.56 3.96 7.01
C GLU A 28 32.25 3.17 7.24
N ILE A 29 32.30 2.13 8.08
CA ILE A 29 31.13 1.28 8.37
C ILE A 29 30.02 2.11 8.98
N PHE A 30 30.39 3.03 9.88
CA PHE A 30 29.52 4.11 10.32
C PHE A 30 30.28 5.43 10.24
N LEU A 31 29.55 6.50 9.94
CA LEU A 31 30.14 7.82 9.86
C LEU A 31 30.30 8.44 11.26
N ASN A 32 31.35 9.23 11.43
CA ASN A 32 31.60 10.07 12.62
C ASN A 32 31.67 9.29 13.95
N ILE A 33 32.39 8.17 13.98
CA ILE A 33 32.60 7.35 15.18
C ILE A 33 33.89 7.71 15.93
N ASN A 34 34.18 9.02 16.03
CA ASN A 34 35.34 9.49 16.76
C ASN A 34 35.13 9.35 18.27
N GLY A 35 36.21 9.07 19.00
CA GLY A 35 36.16 8.93 20.46
C GLY A 35 35.52 10.15 21.14
N GLY A 36 34.61 9.91 22.09
CA GLY A 36 33.91 10.95 22.83
C GLY A 36 32.57 11.41 22.23
N THR A 37 32.16 10.88 21.07
CA THR A 37 30.83 11.14 20.49
C THR A 37 29.75 10.20 21.05
N ASP A 38 28.48 10.63 21.07
CA ASP A 38 27.35 9.76 21.45
C ASP A 38 27.24 8.51 20.57
N ARG A 39 27.66 8.64 19.30
CA ARG A 39 27.72 7.56 18.32
C ARG A 39 28.76 6.51 18.70
N ALA A 40 29.95 6.94 19.12
CA ALA A 40 30.97 6.05 19.66
C ALA A 40 30.48 5.32 20.92
N HIS A 41 29.82 6.01 21.85
CA HIS A 41 29.24 5.36 23.02
C HIS A 41 28.19 4.31 22.62
N SER A 42 27.27 4.67 21.72
CA SER A 42 26.24 3.76 21.21
C SER A 42 26.84 2.51 20.56
N LEU A 43 27.88 2.66 19.74
CA LEU A 43 28.59 1.53 19.14
C LEU A 43 29.24 0.65 20.22
N GLY A 44 29.91 1.26 21.20
CA GLY A 44 30.53 0.55 22.31
C GLY A 44 29.54 -0.27 23.13
N ASP A 45 28.36 0.28 23.42
CA ASP A 45 27.32 -0.41 24.16
C ASP A 45 26.72 -1.59 23.36
N ILE A 46 26.53 -1.41 22.05
CA ILE A 46 26.07 -2.50 21.18
C ILE A 46 27.13 -3.60 21.06
N ILE A 47 28.42 -3.26 20.93
CA ILE A 47 29.50 -4.26 20.91
C ILE A 47 29.50 -5.08 22.21
N LYS A 48 29.39 -4.41 23.37
CA LYS A 48 29.27 -5.11 24.67
C LYS A 48 28.03 -6.02 24.72
N GLN A 49 26.90 -5.55 24.19
CA GLN A 49 25.69 -6.35 24.12
C GLN A 49 25.91 -7.62 23.27
N LEU A 50 26.48 -7.48 22.07
CA LEU A 50 26.76 -8.61 21.17
C LEU A 50 27.77 -9.60 21.78
N GLU A 51 28.73 -9.11 22.56
CA GLU A 51 29.69 -9.95 23.29
C GLU A 51 29.01 -10.73 24.42
N ASN A 52 28.15 -10.08 25.21
CA ASN A 52 27.36 -10.74 26.26
C ASN A 52 26.41 -11.81 25.71
N GLU A 53 25.84 -11.57 24.52
CA GLU A 53 24.99 -12.52 23.80
C GLU A 53 25.78 -13.63 23.08
N LYS A 54 27.12 -13.62 23.17
CA LYS A 54 28.03 -14.60 22.53
C LYS A 54 27.86 -14.67 21.01
N LEU A 55 27.56 -13.55 20.38
CA LEU A 55 27.49 -13.41 18.92
C LEU A 55 28.86 -13.02 18.35
N ILE A 56 29.63 -12.25 19.14
CA ILE A 56 31.02 -11.93 18.86
C ILE A 56 31.88 -12.30 20.07
N LYS A 57 33.18 -12.50 19.83
CA LYS A 57 34.18 -12.65 20.90
C LYS A 57 35.38 -11.77 20.62
N ARG A 58 36.01 -11.28 21.68
CA ARG A 58 37.31 -10.64 21.59
C ARG A 58 38.37 -11.66 21.20
N VAL A 59 39.27 -11.27 20.30
CA VAL A 59 40.44 -12.08 19.97
C VAL A 59 41.55 -11.75 20.97
N PRO A 60 42.07 -12.74 21.71
CA PRO A 60 43.16 -12.51 22.66
C PRO A 60 44.44 -12.08 21.94
N ASP A 61 45.25 -11.28 22.63
CA ASP A 61 46.62 -10.91 22.22
C ASP A 61 46.75 -10.16 20.88
N VAL A 62 45.66 -9.55 20.39
CA VAL A 62 45.67 -8.71 19.19
C VAL A 62 45.50 -7.23 19.57
N LEU A 63 46.46 -6.41 19.12
CA LEU A 63 46.40 -4.95 19.18
C LEU A 63 46.30 -4.37 17.75
N PRO A 64 45.35 -3.48 17.46
CA PRO A 64 44.31 -2.97 18.35
C PRO A 64 43.27 -4.05 18.73
N PRO A 65 42.52 -3.87 19.84
CA PRO A 65 41.49 -4.81 20.25
C PRO A 65 40.52 -5.11 19.10
N THR A 66 40.41 -6.41 18.80
CA THR A 66 39.66 -6.91 17.65
C THR A 66 38.63 -7.91 18.12
N TRP A 67 37.44 -7.87 17.50
CA TRP A 67 36.37 -8.82 17.72
C TRP A 67 36.17 -9.67 16.48
N GLN A 68 35.72 -10.90 16.68
CA GLN A 68 35.41 -11.87 15.64
C GLN A 68 34.00 -12.41 15.83
N THR A 69 33.30 -12.65 14.72
CA THR A 69 32.03 -13.38 14.72
C THR A 69 32.16 -14.82 15.19
N ILE A 70 31.08 -15.32 15.80
CA ILE A 70 30.92 -16.72 16.17
C ILE A 70 29.81 -17.31 15.27
N ASP A 71 29.80 -18.63 15.06
CA ASP A 71 28.89 -19.32 14.13
C ASP A 71 27.40 -18.96 14.32
N ASN A 72 26.97 -18.64 15.55
CA ASN A 72 25.60 -18.25 15.86
C ASN A 72 25.22 -16.84 15.36
N ALA A 73 26.19 -15.99 15.01
CA ALA A 73 25.97 -14.62 14.56
C ALA A 73 25.15 -14.54 13.27
N GLN A 74 25.41 -15.44 12.32
CA GLN A 74 24.67 -15.47 11.05
C GLN A 74 23.20 -15.82 11.26
N THR A 75 22.93 -16.81 12.10
CA THR A 75 21.57 -17.26 12.42
C THR A 75 20.77 -16.16 13.12
N GLU A 76 21.39 -15.47 14.08
CA GLU A 76 20.76 -14.35 14.77
C GLU A 76 20.51 -13.18 13.81
N TYR A 77 21.48 -12.84 12.96
CA TYR A 77 21.30 -11.80 11.95
C TYR A 77 20.13 -12.09 11.01
N ASN A 78 20.02 -13.33 10.51
CA ASN A 78 18.90 -13.75 9.68
C ASN A 78 17.57 -13.65 10.43
N THR A 79 17.56 -14.00 11.73
CA THR A 79 16.36 -13.91 12.58
C THR A 79 15.90 -12.47 12.76
N LEU A 80 16.81 -11.56 13.10
CA LEU A 80 16.52 -10.13 13.27
C LEU A 80 16.03 -9.49 11.96
N THR A 81 16.66 -9.83 10.84
CA THR A 81 16.28 -9.29 9.52
C THR A 81 14.91 -9.79 9.09
N ASN A 82 14.62 -11.07 9.31
CA ASN A 82 13.30 -11.65 9.00
C ASN A 82 12.21 -11.11 9.93
N ALA A 83 12.51 -10.85 11.21
CA ALA A 83 11.58 -10.24 12.14
C ALA A 83 11.19 -8.82 11.70
N ALA A 84 12.17 -8.01 11.29
CA ALA A 84 11.94 -6.67 10.76
C ALA A 84 11.10 -6.70 9.47
N ALA A 85 11.42 -7.60 8.53
CA ALA A 85 10.65 -7.76 7.30
C ALA A 85 9.19 -8.17 7.57
N ARG A 86 8.96 -9.06 8.53
CA ARG A 86 7.60 -9.47 8.94
C ARG A 86 6.83 -8.33 9.61
N GLN A 87 7.47 -7.47 10.38
CA GLN A 87 6.83 -6.29 10.95
C GLN A 87 6.39 -5.31 9.86
N GLN A 88 7.26 -5.02 8.89
CA GLN A 88 6.89 -4.18 7.74
C GLN A 88 5.75 -4.77 6.91
N GLN A 89 5.74 -6.09 6.69
CA GLN A 89 4.62 -6.75 6.01
C GLN A 89 3.31 -6.61 6.78
N LYS A 90 3.34 -6.74 8.12
CA LYS A 90 2.15 -6.54 8.95
C LYS A 90 1.63 -5.11 8.87
N GLU A 91 2.50 -4.11 8.97
CA GLU A 91 2.12 -2.70 8.85
C GLU A 91 1.50 -2.43 7.48
N ASN A 92 2.10 -2.93 6.39
CA ASN A 92 1.56 -2.77 5.04
C ASN A 92 0.18 -3.43 4.90
N LEU A 93 0.00 -4.64 5.43
CA LEU A 93 -1.31 -5.32 5.43
C LEU A 93 -2.34 -4.54 6.25
N GLU A 94 -1.94 -3.95 7.38
CA GLU A 94 -2.82 -3.12 8.20
C GLU A 94 -3.22 -1.84 7.46
N PHE A 95 -2.28 -1.16 6.81
CA PHE A 95 -2.56 0.00 5.95
C PHE A 95 -3.49 -0.35 4.79
N ASP A 96 -3.29 -1.49 4.13
CA ASP A 96 -4.14 -1.93 3.02
C ASP A 96 -5.55 -2.26 3.49
N ASN A 97 -5.70 -2.91 4.66
CA ASN A 97 -7.01 -3.16 5.26
C ASN A 97 -7.74 -1.86 5.62
N ILE A 98 -7.03 -0.87 6.19
CA ILE A 98 -7.60 0.45 6.48
C ILE A 98 -8.06 1.15 5.20
N LYS A 99 -7.27 1.08 4.12
CA LYS A 99 -7.66 1.64 2.81
C LYS A 99 -8.88 0.92 2.24
N LEU A 100 -8.93 -0.40 2.33
CA LEU A 100 -10.05 -1.20 1.83
C LEU A 100 -11.35 -0.87 2.58
N ASP A 101 -11.30 -0.76 3.91
CA ASP A 101 -12.45 -0.37 4.74
C ASP A 101 -12.95 1.04 4.38
N ASN A 102 -12.04 2.00 4.22
CA ASN A 102 -12.38 3.35 3.79
C ASN A 102 -12.99 3.38 2.37
N TRP A 103 -12.49 2.55 1.45
CA TRP A 103 -13.04 2.43 0.10
C TRP A 103 -14.45 1.79 0.11
N GLN A 104 -14.65 0.73 0.91
CA GLN A 104 -15.95 0.07 1.07
C GLN A 104 -17.00 1.03 1.64
N LYS A 105 -16.67 1.77 2.71
CA LYS A 105 -17.56 2.78 3.31
C LYS A 105 -17.98 3.85 2.31
N ARG A 106 -17.05 4.35 1.49
CA ARG A 106 -17.34 5.33 0.43
C ARG A 106 -18.27 4.77 -0.66
N HIS A 107 -18.04 3.53 -1.09
CA HIS A 107 -18.92 2.88 -2.07
C HIS A 107 -20.32 2.63 -1.52
N TRP A 108 -20.43 2.20 -0.27
CA TRP A 108 -21.72 1.99 0.38
C TRP A 108 -22.52 3.29 0.50
N LEU A 109 -21.84 4.40 0.84
CA LEU A 109 -22.44 5.73 0.87
C LEU A 109 -22.92 6.19 -0.53
N LEU A 110 -22.13 5.94 -1.58
CA LEU A 110 -22.52 6.30 -2.95
C LEU A 110 -23.74 5.48 -3.41
N LEU A 111 -23.77 4.18 -3.11
CA LEU A 111 -24.90 3.31 -3.44
C LEU A 111 -26.17 3.71 -2.69
N SER A 112 -26.08 4.09 -1.41
CA SER A 112 -27.24 4.54 -0.64
C SER A 112 -27.81 5.87 -1.15
N ILE A 113 -26.94 6.81 -1.54
CA ILE A 113 -27.37 8.06 -2.20
C ILE A 113 -28.05 7.77 -3.55
N LEU A 114 -27.47 6.89 -4.38
CA LEU A 114 -28.06 6.53 -5.68
C LEU A 114 -29.45 5.89 -5.53
N SER A 115 -29.61 5.01 -4.55
CA SER A 115 -30.89 4.36 -4.24
C SER A 115 -31.95 5.36 -3.79
N PHE A 116 -31.57 6.35 -2.97
CA PHE A 116 -32.47 7.41 -2.54
C PHE A 116 -32.92 8.30 -3.71
N VAL A 117 -32.00 8.65 -4.62
CA VAL A 117 -32.30 9.43 -5.83
C VAL A 117 -33.24 8.65 -6.77
N PHE A 118 -32.99 7.35 -7.00
CA PHE A 118 -33.87 6.52 -7.83
C PHE A 118 -35.27 6.36 -7.22
N GLY A 119 -35.36 6.14 -5.91
CA GLY A 119 -36.64 5.98 -5.22
C GLY A 119 -37.47 7.26 -5.12
N ALA A 120 -36.82 8.41 -4.91
CA ALA A 120 -37.51 9.68 -4.70
C ALA A 120 -37.86 10.42 -5.99
N ILE A 121 -37.06 10.27 -7.06
CA ILE A 121 -37.21 11.08 -8.28
C ILE A 121 -37.82 10.28 -9.44
N ILE A 122 -37.41 9.02 -9.64
CA ILE A 122 -37.86 8.24 -10.81
C ILE A 122 -39.22 7.57 -10.57
N SER A 123 -39.52 7.20 -9.33
CA SER A 123 -40.78 6.55 -8.94
C SER A 123 -42.04 7.39 -9.23
N PRO A 124 -42.11 8.70 -8.90
CA PRO A 124 -43.28 9.52 -9.25
C PRO A 124 -43.38 9.84 -10.76
N ILE A 125 -42.26 10.00 -11.47
CA ILE A 125 -42.24 10.32 -12.91
C ILE A 125 -42.76 9.14 -13.75
N LEU A 126 -42.40 7.90 -13.39
CA LEU A 126 -42.94 6.70 -14.04
C LEU A 126 -44.42 6.46 -13.69
N LEU A 127 -44.86 6.86 -12.49
CA LEU A 127 -46.28 6.79 -12.11
C LEU A 127 -47.14 7.78 -12.90
N ASP A 128 -46.63 9.00 -13.17
CA ASP A 128 -47.33 10.00 -13.97
C ASP A 128 -47.41 9.61 -15.46
N LEU A 129 -46.36 8.99 -16.01
CA LEU A 129 -46.38 8.44 -17.37
C LEU A 129 -47.36 7.27 -17.55
N TRP A 130 -47.66 6.53 -16.48
CA TRP A 130 -48.63 5.44 -16.51
C TRP A 130 -50.08 5.91 -16.32
N LYS A 131 -50.31 7.00 -15.56
CA LYS A 131 -51.64 7.59 -15.36
C LYS A 131 -52.15 8.44 -16.52
N GLY A 132 -51.31 8.78 -17.50
CA GLY A 132 -51.69 9.59 -18.67
C GLY A 132 -52.37 8.85 -19.82
N LYS A 133 -52.73 7.57 -19.69
CA LYS A 133 -53.26 6.76 -20.80
C LYS A 133 -54.76 6.44 -20.72
N ASP A 134 -55.53 7.20 -19.95
CA ASP A 134 -56.99 7.09 -19.91
C ASP A 134 -57.64 8.47 -19.98
N THR A 135 -57.65 9.11 -21.15
CA THR A 135 -58.68 10.13 -21.46
C THR A 135 -58.96 10.17 -22.95
N GLN A 136 -60.21 9.83 -23.29
CA GLN A 136 -60.84 9.84 -24.61
C GLN A 136 -60.78 11.24 -25.27
N PRO A 137 -61.08 11.33 -26.59
CA PRO A 137 -62.36 11.98 -26.86
C PRO A 137 -63.23 11.32 -27.93
N THR A 138 -64.51 11.56 -27.68
CA THR A 138 -65.75 11.24 -28.36
C THR A 138 -65.92 11.97 -29.71
N GLN A 139 -66.51 11.24 -30.68
CA GLN A 139 -67.34 11.65 -31.85
C GLN A 139 -66.90 12.75 -32.84
N SER A 140 -67.06 12.43 -34.13
CA SER A 140 -68.00 13.08 -35.09
C SER A 140 -67.50 12.77 -36.53
N ASP A 141 -68.09 11.82 -37.25
CA ASP A 141 -69.23 11.95 -38.18
C ASP A 141 -68.76 12.22 -39.64
N LYS A 142 -69.45 11.55 -40.59
CA LYS A 142 -69.58 11.77 -42.07
C LYS A 142 -68.54 12.65 -42.78
N THR A 143 -67.92 12.32 -43.91
CA THR A 143 -68.34 11.76 -45.22
C THR A 143 -67.01 11.80 -46.02
N GLU A 144 -66.64 10.94 -46.95
CA GLU A 144 -67.21 10.78 -48.29
C GLU A 144 -66.26 9.84 -49.06
N LYS A 145 -66.86 8.97 -49.86
CA LYS A 145 -66.22 8.12 -50.85
C LYS A 145 -66.28 8.88 -52.17
N VAL A 146 -65.19 8.91 -52.96
CA VAL A 146 -65.02 9.28 -54.40
C VAL A 146 -63.64 9.99 -54.52
N VAL A 147 -62.71 9.71 -55.42
CA VAL A 147 -62.56 8.81 -56.58
C VAL A 147 -61.05 8.63 -56.79
N SER A 148 -60.64 7.43 -57.15
CA SER A 148 -59.35 7.14 -57.78
C SER A 148 -59.52 7.29 -59.29
N ASP A 149 -58.85 8.25 -59.90
CA ASP A 149 -58.59 8.25 -61.35
C ASP A 149 -57.12 8.58 -61.60
N THR A 150 -56.36 7.52 -61.90
CA THR A 150 -55.02 7.59 -62.48
C THR A 150 -55.20 7.51 -63.99
N SER A 151 -55.15 8.65 -64.68
CA SER A 151 -55.12 8.70 -66.14
C SER A 151 -53.67 8.64 -66.65
N SER A 152 -53.48 7.80 -67.66
CA SER A 152 -52.24 7.41 -68.32
C SER A 152 -51.44 8.56 -68.92
N LYS A 153 -50.13 8.51 -68.67
CA LYS A 153 -49.04 8.35 -69.66
C LYS A 153 -49.26 8.83 -71.11
N GLU A 154 -48.24 9.58 -71.58
CA GLU A 154 -47.63 9.52 -72.94
C GLU A 154 -48.43 10.28 -74.06
N ILE A 155 -47.91 11.13 -74.98
CA ILE A 155 -46.62 11.34 -75.70
C ILE A 155 -46.65 12.77 -76.35
N THR A 156 -45.49 13.47 -76.28
CA THR A 156 -44.72 14.30 -77.27
C THR A 156 -45.34 14.82 -78.59
N PRO A 157 -44.71 15.75 -79.36
CA PRO A 157 -43.27 16.09 -79.49
C PRO A 157 -42.82 17.42 -78.88
#